data_AF-A0A356M4W7-F1
#
_entry.id   AF-A0A356M4W7-F1
#
_cell.length_a   1.000
_cell.length_b   1.000
_cell.length_c   1.000
_cell.angle_alpha   90.00
_cell.angle_beta   90.00
_cell.angle_gamma   90.00
#
_symmetry.space_group_name_H-M   'P 1'
#
loop_
_entity.id
_entity.type
_entity.pdbx_description
1 polymer ?
#
loop_
_entity_poly.entity_id
_entity_poly.type
_entity_poly.pdbx_seq_one_letter_code
_entity_poly.pdbx_strand_id
1 'polypeptide(L)' 'MEIGCSTVIFRRYELERALEAIRKIGFDYVETQGVGPWCPHVDIEKSDPVRFLDLARHYGFKGVSALWMPNG' A
#
# COMPACT_ATOMS: atom_id res chain seq x y z
N MET A 1 9.68 12.66 12.02
CA MET A 1 8.68 11.64 12.36
C MET A 1 7.57 11.77 11.33
N GLU A 2 7.25 10.69 10.62
CA GLU A 2 6.24 10.65 9.55
C GLU A 2 5.04 9.84 10.03
N ILE A 3 3.83 10.25 9.68
CA ILE A 3 2.60 9.53 10.02
C ILE A 3 2.01 8.97 8.74
N GLY A 4 1.98 7.64 8.65
CA GLY A 4 1.38 6.91 7.53
C GLY A 4 0.19 6.07 7.96
N CYS A 5 -0.66 5.71 6.99
CA CYS A 5 -1.75 4.77 7.20
C CYS A 5 -1.40 3.43 6.54
N SER A 6 -1.61 2.34 7.28
CA SER A 6 -1.39 1.00 6.74
C SER A 6 -2.60 0.54 5.92
N THR A 7 -2.33 -0.05 4.77
CA THR A 7 -3.37 -0.62 3.92
C THR A 7 -4.07 -1.83 4.55
N VAL A 8 -3.57 -2.38 5.67
CA VAL A 8 -4.15 -3.55 6.36
C VAL A 8 -5.62 -3.34 6.76
N ILE A 9 -6.03 -2.11 7.10
CA ILE A 9 -7.42 -1.81 7.46
C ILE A 9 -8.37 -1.91 6.24
N PHE A 10 -7.80 -1.91 5.04
CA PHE A 10 -8.50 -2.04 3.76
C PHE A 10 -8.30 -3.40 3.10
N ARG A 11 -7.78 -4.42 3.80
CA ARG A 11 -7.42 -5.76 3.25
C ARG A 11 -8.49 -6.52 2.44
N ARG A 12 -9.74 -6.05 2.46
CA ARG A 12 -10.87 -6.63 1.70
C ARG A 12 -11.15 -5.85 0.41
N TYR A 13 -10.31 -4.89 0.07
CA TYR A 13 -10.41 -4.04 -1.10
C TYR A 13 -9.13 -4.14 -1.92
N GLU A 14 -9.18 -3.76 -3.19
CA GLU A 14 -8.00 -3.65 -4.03
C GLU A 14 -7.10 -2.49 -3.57
N LEU A 15 -5.80 -2.59 -3.88
CA LEU A 15 -4.78 -1.62 -3.47
C LEU A 15 -5.17 -0.19 -3.88
N GLU A 16 -5.66 0.03 -5.10
CA GLU A 16 -6.08 1.33 -5.61
C GLU A 16 -7.16 1.98 -4.74
N ARG A 17 -8.13 1.19 -4.27
CA ARG A 17 -9.20 1.67 -3.40
C ARG A 17 -8.68 1.98 -2.00
N ALA A 18 -7.72 1.21 -1.50
CA ALA A 18 -7.04 1.51 -0.24
C ALA A 18 -6.26 2.82 -0.33
N LEU A 19 -5.45 3.00 -1.39
CA LEU A 19 -4.67 4.21 -1.66
C LEU A 19 -5.57 5.44 -1.79
N GLU A 20 -6.66 5.33 -2.56
CA GLU A 20 -7.62 6.42 -2.72
C GLU A 20 -8.27 6.81 -1.38
N ALA A 21 -8.72 5.83 -0.60
CA ALA A 21 -9.35 6.08 0.69
C ALA A 21 -8.38 6.73 1.69
N ILE A 22 -7.16 6.20 1.80
CA ILE A 22 -6.11 6.75 2.67
C ILE A 22 -5.80 8.19 2.29
N ARG A 23 -5.67 8.47 0.99
CA ARG A 23 -5.41 9.83 0.53
C ARG A 23 -6.58 10.77 0.83
N LYS A 24 -7.82 10.33 0.61
CA LYS A 24 -9.05 11.10 0.93
C LYS A 24 -9.15 11.45 2.42
N ILE A 25 -8.66 10.60 3.31
CA ILE A 25 -8.61 10.86 4.76
C ILE A 25 -7.56 11.93 5.11
N GLY A 26 -6.56 12.14 4.25
CA GLY A 26 -5.56 13.20 4.40
C GLY A 26 -4.17 12.72 4.80
N PHE A 27 -3.89 11.41 4.74
CA PHE A 27 -2.53 10.93 4.96
C PHE A 27 -1.63 11.25 3.76
N ASP A 28 -0.38 11.61 4.07
CA ASP A 28 0.66 11.90 3.07
C ASP A 28 1.61 10.71 2.85
N TYR A 29 1.58 9.72 3.74
CA TYR A 29 2.41 8.52 3.71
C TYR A 29 1.52 7.28 3.83
N VAL A 30 1.96 6.18 3.22
CA VAL A 30 1.24 4.90 3.25
C VAL A 30 2.18 3.75 3.54
N GLU A 31 1.71 2.77 4.31
CA GLU A 31 2.37 1.47 4.48
C GLU A 31 1.57 0.40 3.75
N THR A 32 2.12 -0.18 2.69
CA THR A 32 1.45 -1.23 1.93
C THR A 32 1.71 -2.60 2.51
N GLN A 33 0.76 -3.52 2.33
CA GLN A 33 0.86 -4.87 2.84
C GLN A 33 1.16 -5.84 1.70
N GLY A 34 2.20 -6.64 1.86
CA GLY A 34 2.50 -7.79 1.03
C GLY A 34 2.42 -9.08 1.84
N VAL A 35 1.26 -9.30 2.46
CA VAL A 35 0.98 -10.47 3.29
C VAL A 35 0.09 -11.42 2.49
N GLY A 36 0.69 -12.32 1.72
CA GLY A 36 0.00 -13.12 0.70
C GLY A 36 -1.33 -13.75 1.16
N PRO A 37 -1.36 -14.50 2.26
CA PRO A 37 -2.58 -15.17 2.74
C PRO A 37 -3.65 -14.24 3.33
N TRP A 38 -3.33 -12.98 3.61
CA TRP A 38 -4.19 -12.11 4.43
C TRP A 38 -4.47 -10.75 3.77
N CYS A 39 -3.42 -10.02 3.37
CA CYS A 39 -3.52 -8.70 2.76
C CYS A 39 -2.57 -8.64 1.54
N PRO A 40 -2.99 -9.20 0.40
CA PRO A 40 -2.14 -9.36 -0.79
C PRO A 40 -2.16 -8.11 -1.67
N HIS A 41 -2.06 -6.90 -1.10
CA HIS A 41 -2.06 -5.68 -1.91
C HIS A 41 -0.81 -5.55 -2.77
N VAL A 42 0.31 -6.09 -2.31
CA VAL A 42 1.53 -6.21 -3.10
C VAL A 42 2.03 -7.65 -3.07
N ASP A 43 2.23 -8.23 -4.24
CA ASP A 43 2.91 -9.50 -4.41
C ASP A 43 4.40 -9.23 -4.70
N ILE A 44 5.30 -9.59 -3.79
CA ILE A 44 6.74 -9.30 -3.94
C ILE A 44 7.41 -10.04 -5.11
N GLU A 45 6.81 -11.14 -5.56
CA GLU A 45 7.36 -11.95 -6.65
C GLU A 45 6.83 -11.50 -8.01
N LYS A 46 5.63 -10.89 -8.04
CA LYS A 46 4.93 -10.53 -9.28
C LYS A 46 4.78 -9.04 -9.53
N SER A 47 4.79 -8.21 -8.49
CA SER A 47 4.53 -6.78 -8.63
C SER A 47 5.77 -6.06 -9.13
N ASP A 48 5.60 -5.25 -10.18
CA ASP A 48 6.67 -4.38 -10.66
C ASP A 48 6.89 -3.23 -9.67
N PRO A 49 8.10 -3.10 -9.07
CA PRO A 49 8.37 -2.07 -8.07
C PRO A 49 8.31 -0.65 -8.63
N VAL A 50 8.62 -0.44 -9.92
CA VAL A 50 8.54 0.87 -10.57
C VAL A 50 7.08 1.25 -10.75
N ARG A 51 6.28 0.33 -11.27
CA ARG A 51 4.83 0.56 -11.46
C ARG A 51 4.11 0.78 -10.13
N PHE A 52 4.51 0.06 -9.08
CA PHE A 52 4.00 0.26 -7.73
C PHE A 52 4.31 1.67 -7.20
N LEU A 53 5.56 2.13 -7.36
CA LEU A 53 5.96 3.46 -6.94
C LEU A 53 5.21 4.55 -7.72
N ASP A 54 5.02 4.36 -9.02
CA ASP A 54 4.26 5.28 -9.86
C ASP A 54 2.78 5.34 -9.44
N LEU A 55 2.19 4.20 -9.04
CA LEU A 55 0.84 4.17 -8.49
C LEU A 55 0.73 4.98 -7.19
N ALA A 56 1.66 4.79 -6.25
CA ALA A 56 1.67 5.56 -5.00
C ALA A 56 1.81 7.07 -5.27
N ARG A 57 2.67 7.46 -6.21
CA ARG A 57 2.83 8.86 -6.65
C ARG A 57 1.58 9.41 -7.34
N HIS A 58 0.91 8.60 -8.15
CA HIS A 58 -0.33 8.98 -8.83
C HIS A 58 -1.42 9.39 -7.82
N TYR A 59 -1.52 8.68 -6.69
CA TYR A 59 -2.42 9.04 -5.59
C TYR A 59 -1.90 10.19 -4.71
N GLY A 60 -0.70 10.72 -4.97
CA GLY A 60 -0.16 11.88 -4.28
C GLY A 60 0.52 11.59 -2.95
N PHE A 61 0.97 10.35 -2.71
CA PHE A 61 1.77 10.02 -1.53
C PHE A 61 3.20 10.58 -1.66
N LYS A 62 3.70 11.14 -0.56
CA LYS A 62 5.09 11.65 -0.44
C LYS A 62 6.10 10.53 -0.23
N GLY A 63 5.65 9.42 0.37
CA GLY A 63 6.48 8.26 0.63
C GLY A 63 5.63 7.02 0.87
N VAL A 64 6.25 5.85 0.65
CA VAL A 64 5.63 4.55 0.87
C VAL A 64 6.62 3.64 1.59
N SER A 65 6.12 2.94 2.60
CA SER A 65 6.79 1.79 3.21
C SER A 65 5.96 0.54 2.97
N ALA A 66 6.47 -0.63 3.37
CA ALA A 66 5.72 -1.86 3.23
C ALA A 66 6.07 -2.90 4.29
N LEU A 67 5.07 -3.70 4.67
CA LEU A 67 5.24 -4.92 5.44
C LEU A 67 5.24 -6.12 4.51
N TRP A 68 6.35 -6.85 4.47
CA TRP A 68 6.55 -7.97 3.56
C TRP A 68 6.55 -9.29 4.34
N MET A 69 5.47 -10.06 4.21
CA MET A 69 5.31 -11.37 4.86
C MET A 69 4.63 -12.33 3.87
N PRO A 70 5.33 -12.77 2.81
CA PRO A 70 4.71 -13.51 1.70
C PRO A 70 4.02 -14.80 2.15
N ASN A 71 4.50 -15.42 3.24
CA ASN A 71 3.99 -16.70 3.76
C ASN A 71 3.09 -16.57 5.01
N GLY A 72 2.80 -15.34 5.47
CA GLY A 72 2.09 -15.09 6.72
C GLY A 72 3.00 -15.17 7.93
#